data_AF-A0A8J6KC77-F1
#
_entry.id   AF-A0A8J6KC77-F1
#
_cell.length_a   1.000
_cell.length_b   1.000
_cell.length_c   1.000
_cell.angle_alpha   90.00
_cell.angle_beta   90.00
_cell.angle_gamma   90.00
#
_symmetry.space_group_name_H-M   'P 1'
#
loop_
_entity.id
_entity.type
_entity.pdbx_description
1 polymer ?
#
loop_
_entity_poly.entity_id
_entity_poly.type
_entity_poly.pdbx_seq_one_letter_code
_entity_poly.pdbx_strand_id
1 'polypeptide(L)'
;MVLYTCTAPVHLYLLSFTLLYPVVLGKNERPIIGIITQEVSDEVFLQYGKTYIADSYVKFLESAGSRVVPIRLNLSEDEYIHLFHSINGVLLPGGAVDVFNSSFSRTADIFYQLAIKASSSGNYFPIWGTCMGFQILTALTSGKDLLCKTSANNISLPLILTDDVSSSKMFHHAPLELLHAVARENITANFHHFGITPKTFHANEKLSTFYRILSTNHDRDGVEFISTLEGEHSLQHIPWL
;
A
#
# COMPACT_ATOMS: atom_id res chain seq x y z
N MET A 1 32.22 76.36 30.94
CA MET A 1 31.15 75.74 30.12
C MET A 1 31.76 74.50 29.47
N VAL A 2 31.55 73.33 30.08
CA VAL A 2 32.11 72.05 29.64
C VAL A 2 31.09 71.39 28.72
N LEU A 3 31.43 71.22 27.45
CA LEU A 3 30.62 70.49 26.48
C LEU A 3 31.17 69.07 26.34
N TYR A 4 30.41 68.10 26.83
CA TYR A 4 30.62 66.67 26.58
C TYR A 4 30.03 66.33 25.21
N THR A 5 30.85 65.82 24.28
CA THR A 5 30.37 65.16 23.06
C THR A 5 30.24 63.67 23.31
N CYS A 6 29.01 63.17 23.29
CA CYS A 6 28.66 61.76 23.38
C CYS A 6 28.62 61.18 21.96
N THR A 7 29.49 60.21 21.64
CA THR A 7 29.41 59.42 20.40
C THR A 7 29.00 58.00 20.75
N ALA A 8 27.79 57.59 20.39
CA ALA A 8 27.33 56.21 20.48
C ALA A 8 27.71 55.44 19.19
N PRO A 9 28.18 54.19 19.27
CA PRO A 9 28.43 53.37 18.09
C PRO A 9 27.13 52.77 17.54
N VAL A 10 26.96 52.83 16.23
CA VAL A 10 25.84 52.18 15.52
C VAL A 10 26.22 50.71 15.29
N HIS A 11 25.55 49.78 15.97
CA HIS A 11 25.68 48.35 15.69
C HIS A 11 24.84 47.97 14.46
N LEU A 12 25.53 47.54 13.41
CA LEU A 12 24.93 47.00 12.19
C LEU A 12 24.56 45.52 12.41
N TYR A 13 23.28 45.22 12.62
CA TYR A 13 22.79 43.85 12.62
C TYR A 13 22.62 43.36 11.18
N LEU A 14 23.51 42.46 10.74
CA LEU A 14 23.34 41.70 9.50
C LEU A 14 22.30 40.60 9.73
N LEU A 15 21.06 40.84 9.27
CA LEU A 15 20.05 39.79 9.13
C LEU A 15 20.46 38.88 7.97
N SER A 16 21.05 37.73 8.28
CA SER A 16 21.25 36.66 7.30
C SER A 16 19.88 36.04 6.97
N PHE A 17 19.27 36.46 5.87
CA PHE A 17 18.18 35.72 5.27
C PHE A 17 18.75 34.47 4.61
N THR A 18 18.76 33.35 5.33
CA THR A 18 18.87 32.02 4.71
C THR A 18 17.63 31.82 3.85
N LEU A 19 17.79 31.98 2.54
CA LEU A 19 16.82 31.54 1.55
C LEU A 19 16.66 30.02 1.69
N LEU A 20 15.65 29.59 2.44
CA LEU A 20 15.14 28.22 2.40
C LEU A 20 14.48 28.06 1.04
N TYR A 21 15.25 27.62 0.04
CA TYR A 21 14.65 27.09 -1.17
C TYR A 21 13.87 25.83 -0.76
N PRO A 22 12.56 25.75 -1.03
CA PRO A 22 11.86 24.47 -0.89
C PRO A 22 12.57 23.48 -1.80
N VAL A 23 13.08 22.38 -1.23
CA VAL A 23 13.51 21.24 -2.02
C VAL A 23 12.25 20.76 -2.72
N VAL A 24 12.10 21.09 -4.01
CA VAL A 24 11.12 20.45 -4.87
C VAL A 24 11.58 19.01 -4.98
N LEU A 25 10.92 18.10 -4.28
CA LEU A 25 11.17 16.67 -4.42
C LEU A 25 10.84 16.31 -5.88
N GLY A 26 11.87 16.15 -6.70
CA GLY A 26 11.70 15.82 -8.11
C GLY A 26 10.98 14.48 -8.25
N LYS A 27 10.08 14.39 -9.23
CA LYS A 27 9.41 13.12 -9.60
C LYS A 27 10.47 12.07 -9.94
N ASN A 28 10.40 10.89 -9.32
CA ASN A 28 11.22 9.75 -9.69
C ASN A 28 10.63 9.03 -10.92
N GLU A 29 11.28 9.15 -12.07
CA GLU A 29 10.84 8.52 -13.33
C GLU A 29 11.41 7.12 -13.56
N ARG A 30 12.13 6.54 -12.59
CA ARG A 30 12.72 5.20 -12.69
C ARG A 30 12.44 4.36 -11.44
N PRO A 31 11.17 4.23 -11.00
CA PRO A 31 10.83 3.59 -9.74
C PRO A 31 11.29 2.12 -9.71
N ILE A 32 11.72 1.68 -8.54
CA ILE A 32 11.96 0.28 -8.20
C ILE A 32 10.93 -0.13 -7.16
N ILE A 33 10.12 -1.14 -7.46
CA ILE A 33 9.09 -1.65 -6.55
C ILE A 33 9.51 -3.04 -6.08
N GLY A 34 9.50 -3.23 -4.77
CA GLY A 34 9.74 -4.54 -4.18
C GLY A 34 8.51 -5.44 -4.29
N ILE A 35 8.69 -6.75 -4.51
CA ILE A 35 7.61 -7.74 -4.37
C ILE A 35 8.03 -8.73 -3.28
N ILE A 36 7.20 -8.91 -2.26
CA ILE A 36 7.47 -9.92 -1.21
C ILE A 36 7.32 -11.32 -1.81
N THR A 37 8.38 -12.14 -1.70
CA THR A 37 8.34 -13.55 -2.13
C THR A 37 7.43 -14.37 -1.21
N GLN A 38 6.87 -15.46 -1.69
CA GLN A 38 6.00 -16.35 -0.91
C GLN A 38 6.64 -17.69 -0.67
N GLU A 39 6.39 -18.32 0.47
CA GLU A 39 6.79 -19.71 0.73
C GLU A 39 6.19 -20.66 -0.31
N VAL A 40 7.02 -21.59 -0.80
CA VAL A 40 6.57 -22.70 -1.65
C VAL A 40 6.02 -23.81 -0.75
N SER A 41 4.76 -24.18 -0.94
CA SER A 41 4.12 -25.32 -0.24
C SER A 41 4.01 -26.59 -1.09
N ASP A 42 4.10 -26.46 -2.41
CA ASP A 42 3.99 -27.58 -3.35
C ASP A 42 5.33 -28.34 -3.46
N GLU A 43 5.30 -29.64 -3.17
CA GLU A 43 6.46 -30.52 -3.20
C GLU A 43 7.18 -30.55 -4.55
N VAL A 44 6.44 -30.40 -5.65
CA VAL A 44 7.00 -30.37 -7.00
C VAL A 44 7.88 -29.13 -7.20
N PHE A 45 7.53 -28.01 -6.57
CA PHE A 45 8.24 -26.75 -6.71
C PHE A 45 9.38 -26.56 -5.70
N LEU A 46 9.38 -27.30 -4.58
CA LEU A 46 10.41 -27.20 -3.54
C LEU A 46 11.84 -27.45 -4.07
N GLN A 47 11.99 -28.24 -5.12
CA GLN A 47 13.28 -28.48 -5.77
C GLN A 47 13.88 -27.23 -6.43
N TYR A 48 13.06 -26.24 -6.80
CA TYR A 48 13.50 -25.01 -7.47
C TYR A 48 13.75 -23.86 -6.49
N GLY A 49 13.23 -23.95 -5.26
CA GLY A 49 13.41 -22.93 -4.25
C GLY A 49 12.41 -23.04 -3.11
N LYS A 50 12.72 -22.37 -2.00
CA LYS A 50 11.83 -22.28 -0.82
C LYS A 50 10.82 -21.15 -0.93
N THR A 51 11.07 -20.18 -1.81
CA THR A 51 10.16 -19.07 -2.06
C THR A 51 10.03 -18.79 -3.55
N TYR A 52 8.92 -18.16 -3.94
CA TYR A 52 8.62 -17.81 -5.32
C TYR A 52 7.91 -16.45 -5.42
N ILE A 53 7.83 -15.92 -6.64
CA ILE A 53 6.93 -14.82 -7.03
C ILE A 53 6.24 -15.28 -8.31
N ALA A 54 4.91 -15.15 -8.38
CA ALA A 54 4.21 -15.36 -9.63
C ALA A 54 4.58 -14.25 -10.63
N ASP A 55 5.04 -14.66 -11.81
CA ASP A 55 5.53 -13.78 -12.89
C ASP A 55 4.51 -12.72 -13.33
N SER A 56 3.21 -12.98 -13.14
CA SER A 56 2.14 -12.02 -13.39
C SER A 56 2.28 -10.72 -12.59
N TYR A 57 2.76 -10.77 -11.34
CA TYR A 57 2.98 -9.56 -10.54
C TYR A 57 4.19 -8.75 -11.02
N VAL A 58 5.23 -9.43 -11.54
CA VAL A 58 6.39 -8.76 -12.14
C VAL A 58 5.95 -8.00 -13.39
N LYS A 59 5.27 -8.71 -14.30
CA LYS A 59 4.73 -8.13 -15.55
C LYS A 59 3.76 -6.98 -15.28
N PHE A 60 2.93 -7.10 -14.26
CA PHE A 60 2.01 -6.03 -13.85
C PHE A 60 2.77 -4.72 -13.57
N LEU A 61 3.79 -4.76 -12.71
CA LEU A 61 4.58 -3.58 -12.34
C LEU A 61 5.46 -3.06 -13.49
N GLU A 62 6.08 -3.97 -14.26
CA GLU A 62 6.90 -3.59 -15.42
C GLU A 62 6.09 -2.93 -16.52
N SER A 63 4.85 -3.38 -16.76
CA SER A 63 3.95 -2.76 -17.74
C SER A 63 3.60 -1.30 -17.41
N ALA A 64 3.67 -0.92 -16.12
CA ALA A 64 3.48 0.44 -15.64
C ALA A 64 4.80 1.26 -15.61
N GLY A 65 5.91 0.71 -16.13
CA GLY A 65 7.20 1.39 -16.23
C GLY A 65 8.10 1.28 -14.99
N SER A 66 7.78 0.38 -14.05
CA SER A 66 8.62 0.13 -12.86
C SER A 66 9.64 -0.98 -13.11
N ARG A 67 10.75 -0.95 -12.37
CA ARG A 67 11.61 -2.13 -12.19
C ARG A 67 11.20 -2.88 -10.94
N VAL A 68 11.47 -4.18 -10.90
CA VAL A 68 11.09 -5.03 -9.77
C VAL A 68 12.33 -5.56 -9.04
N VAL A 69 12.23 -5.63 -7.71
CA VAL A 69 13.19 -6.38 -6.87
C VAL A 69 12.46 -7.39 -5.99
N PRO A 70 12.90 -8.66 -5.94
CA PRO A 70 12.32 -9.64 -5.02
C PRO A 70 12.76 -9.35 -3.57
N ILE A 71 11.81 -9.27 -2.65
CA ILE A 71 12.05 -9.16 -1.21
C ILE A 71 11.96 -10.57 -0.61
N ARG A 72 13.11 -11.10 -0.18
CA ARG A 72 13.21 -12.41 0.47
C ARG A 72 12.61 -12.36 1.88
N LEU A 73 12.20 -13.52 2.40
CA LEU A 73 11.51 -13.64 3.71
C LEU A 73 12.45 -13.82 4.91
N ASN A 74 13.74 -14.03 4.67
CA ASN A 74 14.72 -14.43 5.68
C ASN A 74 15.86 -13.42 5.86
N LEU A 75 15.63 -12.14 5.54
CA LEU A 75 16.59 -11.08 5.83
C LEU A 75 16.51 -10.67 7.31
N SER A 76 17.59 -10.07 7.80
CA SER A 76 17.60 -9.36 9.08
C SER A 76 16.81 -8.04 9.01
N GLU A 77 16.42 -7.50 10.16
CA GLU A 77 15.71 -6.21 10.23
C GLU A 77 16.51 -5.07 9.58
N ASP A 78 17.82 -5.00 9.83
CA ASP A 78 18.71 -3.98 9.23
C ASP A 78 18.77 -4.09 7.70
N GLU A 79 18.78 -5.32 7.16
CA GLU A 79 18.72 -5.55 5.72
C GLU A 79 17.38 -5.11 5.12
N TYR A 80 16.26 -5.36 5.82
CA TYR A 80 14.95 -4.85 5.38
C TYR A 80 14.88 -3.34 5.41
N ILE A 81 15.41 -2.69 6.45
CA ILE A 81 15.49 -1.23 6.56
C ILE A 81 16.33 -0.66 5.41
N HIS A 82 17.49 -1.25 5.15
CA HIS A 82 18.34 -0.85 4.03
C HIS A 82 17.61 -1.01 2.69
N LEU A 83 16.91 -2.14 2.49
CA LEU A 83 16.13 -2.39 1.28
C LEU A 83 14.97 -1.40 1.13
N PHE A 84 14.24 -1.10 2.20
CA PHE A 84 13.16 -0.11 2.23
C PHE A 84 13.65 1.26 1.74
N HIS A 85 14.81 1.72 2.22
CA HIS A 85 15.41 2.98 1.79
C HIS A 85 16.00 2.94 0.36
N SER A 86 16.11 1.76 -0.24
CA SER A 86 16.64 1.57 -1.59
C SER A 86 15.55 1.44 -2.67
N ILE A 87 14.28 1.29 -2.28
CA ILE A 87 13.14 1.10 -3.18
C ILE A 87 12.09 2.21 -3.02
N ASN A 88 11.09 2.23 -3.91
CA ASN A 88 10.10 3.30 -4.00
C ASN A 88 8.68 2.85 -3.63
N GLY A 89 8.52 1.60 -3.21
CA GLY A 89 7.25 1.00 -2.81
C GLY A 89 7.37 -0.50 -2.73
N VAL A 90 6.34 -1.16 -2.22
CA VAL A 90 6.29 -2.62 -2.10
C VAL A 90 4.93 -3.17 -2.53
N LEU A 91 4.91 -4.36 -3.13
CA LEU A 91 3.70 -5.13 -3.45
C LEU A 91 3.67 -6.42 -2.63
N LEU A 92 2.53 -6.66 -1.98
CA LEU A 92 2.15 -7.87 -1.26
C LEU A 92 1.28 -8.74 -2.18
N PRO A 93 1.84 -9.77 -2.83
CA PRO A 93 1.07 -10.59 -3.76
C PRO A 93 0.00 -11.43 -3.05
N GLY A 94 -0.97 -11.91 -3.82
CA GLY A 94 -1.96 -12.90 -3.39
C GLY A 94 -1.30 -14.27 -3.23
N GLY A 95 -1.82 -15.11 -2.32
CA GLY A 95 -1.23 -16.39 -1.94
C GLY A 95 -2.12 -17.12 -0.95
N ALA A 96 -1.57 -18.10 -0.23
CA ALA A 96 -2.32 -18.95 0.71
C ALA A 96 -1.56 -19.27 2.00
N VAL A 97 -0.64 -18.38 2.43
CA VAL A 97 0.07 -18.53 3.71
C VAL A 97 -0.74 -17.90 4.84
N ASP A 98 -0.39 -18.23 6.09
CA ASP A 98 -1.06 -17.69 7.27
C ASP A 98 -0.88 -16.16 7.37
N VAL A 99 -1.99 -15.45 7.57
CA VAL A 99 -2.06 -13.98 7.59
C VAL A 99 -1.35 -13.37 8.80
N PHE A 100 -1.23 -14.11 9.91
CA PHE A 100 -0.59 -13.63 11.15
C PHE A 100 0.74 -14.30 11.41
N ASN A 101 0.88 -15.58 11.09
CA ASN A 101 2.00 -16.42 11.49
C ASN A 101 2.71 -17.05 10.30
N SER A 102 3.25 -16.21 9.42
CA SER A 102 4.12 -16.63 8.31
C SER A 102 5.35 -15.71 8.20
N SER A 103 6.38 -16.16 7.47
CA SER A 103 7.51 -15.28 7.21
C SER A 103 7.10 -14.14 6.28
N PHE A 104 6.11 -14.39 5.41
CA PHE A 104 5.45 -13.37 4.60
C PHE A 104 4.78 -12.29 5.46
N SER A 105 3.90 -12.66 6.41
CA SER A 105 3.18 -11.69 7.25
C SER A 105 4.15 -10.86 8.10
N ARG A 106 5.20 -11.48 8.65
CA ARG A 106 6.27 -10.78 9.37
C ARG A 106 6.97 -9.76 8.48
N THR A 107 7.32 -10.15 7.25
CA THR A 107 8.00 -9.25 6.31
C THR A 107 7.09 -8.10 5.89
N ALA A 108 5.80 -8.38 5.65
CA ALA A 108 4.80 -7.37 5.36
C ALA A 108 4.61 -6.38 6.52
N ASP A 109 4.60 -6.84 7.78
CA ASP A 109 4.53 -5.97 8.95
C ASP A 109 5.72 -5.02 9.01
N ILE A 110 6.96 -5.51 8.81
CA ILE A 110 8.16 -4.65 8.79
C ILE A 110 8.01 -3.52 7.78
N PHE A 111 7.64 -3.83 6.53
CA PHE A 111 7.43 -2.80 5.50
C PHE A 111 6.25 -1.88 5.81
N TYR A 112 5.17 -2.40 6.38
CA TYR A 112 4.02 -1.62 6.82
C TYR A 112 4.41 -0.60 7.90
N GLN A 113 5.10 -1.03 8.97
CA GLN A 113 5.56 -0.12 10.02
C GLN A 113 6.53 0.94 9.48
N LEU A 114 7.45 0.55 8.59
CA LEU A 114 8.37 1.49 7.96
C LEU A 114 7.65 2.53 7.10
N ALA A 115 6.63 2.12 6.32
CA ALA A 115 5.83 3.04 5.52
C ALA A 115 4.99 4.00 6.40
N ILE A 116 4.40 3.50 7.49
CA ILE A 116 3.68 4.33 8.47
C ILE A 116 4.62 5.38 9.09
N LYS A 117 5.83 4.97 9.48
CA LYS A 117 6.86 5.87 10.01
C LYS A 117 7.34 6.88 8.97
N ALA A 118 7.57 6.44 7.73
CA ALA A 118 7.98 7.33 6.65
C ALA A 118 6.92 8.41 6.40
N SER A 119 5.66 8.04 6.29
CA SER A 119 4.57 8.98 6.03
C SER A 119 4.35 9.99 7.16
N SER A 120 4.47 9.56 8.43
CA SER A 120 4.38 10.52 9.56
C SER A 120 5.53 11.54 9.56
N SER A 121 6.62 11.27 8.84
CA SER A 121 7.73 12.20 8.58
C SER A 121 7.63 12.96 7.24
N GLY A 122 6.50 12.85 6.52
CA GLY A 122 6.29 13.48 5.20
C GLY A 122 6.98 12.75 4.05
N ASN A 123 7.55 11.57 4.28
CA ASN A 123 8.17 10.74 3.25
C ASN A 123 7.17 9.70 2.74
N TYR A 124 6.97 9.70 1.42
CA TYR A 124 5.96 8.89 0.82
C TYR A 124 6.49 7.51 0.39
N PHE A 125 5.80 6.42 0.78
CA PHE A 125 6.11 5.04 0.42
C PHE A 125 4.81 4.22 0.18
N PRO A 126 4.45 3.90 -1.08
CA PRO A 126 3.31 3.04 -1.40
C PRO A 126 3.53 1.59 -0.95
N ILE A 127 2.45 0.97 -0.49
CA ILE A 127 2.34 -0.49 -0.33
C ILE A 127 1.17 -0.92 -1.20
N TRP A 128 1.29 -1.88 -2.13
CA TRP A 128 0.18 -2.51 -2.88
C TRP A 128 0.01 -3.96 -2.40
N GLY A 129 -1.18 -4.55 -2.56
CA GLY A 129 -1.63 -5.70 -1.80
C GLY A 129 -2.87 -6.30 -2.44
N THR A 130 -2.69 -7.48 -2.99
CA THR A 130 -3.72 -8.15 -3.78
C THR A 130 -4.12 -9.43 -3.08
N CYS A 131 -5.43 -9.71 -3.00
CA CYS A 131 -5.96 -10.92 -2.36
C CYS A 131 -5.41 -11.14 -0.93
N MET A 132 -4.53 -12.11 -0.71
CA MET A 132 -3.90 -12.33 0.60
C MET A 132 -3.12 -11.10 1.10
N GLY A 133 -2.49 -10.33 0.21
CA GLY A 133 -1.87 -9.06 0.57
C GLY A 133 -2.86 -8.10 1.21
N PHE A 134 -4.04 -7.93 0.58
CA PHE A 134 -5.16 -7.13 1.11
C PHE A 134 -5.60 -7.62 2.50
N GLN A 135 -5.75 -8.94 2.67
CA GLN A 135 -6.12 -9.53 3.98
C GLN A 135 -5.11 -9.17 5.06
N ILE A 136 -3.81 -9.31 4.79
CA ILE A 136 -2.73 -8.95 5.70
C ILE A 136 -2.78 -7.48 6.11
N LEU A 137 -3.08 -6.57 5.19
CA LEU A 137 -3.12 -5.14 5.53
C LEU A 137 -4.28 -4.81 6.44
N THR A 138 -5.44 -5.39 6.19
CA THR A 138 -6.59 -5.22 7.11
C THR A 138 -6.27 -5.80 8.49
N ALA A 139 -5.54 -6.91 8.56
CA ALA A 139 -5.06 -7.50 9.79
C ALA A 139 -4.05 -6.60 10.52
N LEU A 140 -3.05 -6.06 9.82
CA LEU A 140 -2.02 -5.17 10.36
C LEU A 140 -2.62 -3.85 10.87
N THR A 141 -3.52 -3.24 10.10
CA THR A 141 -4.18 -1.98 10.49
C THR A 141 -5.11 -2.19 11.69
N SER A 142 -5.92 -3.25 11.68
CA SER A 142 -6.87 -3.51 12.77
C SER A 142 -6.22 -4.11 14.02
N GLY A 143 -5.10 -4.82 13.86
CA GLY A 143 -4.48 -5.67 14.87
C GLY A 143 -5.30 -6.92 15.20
N LYS A 144 -6.21 -7.36 14.32
CA LYS A 144 -7.14 -8.48 14.55
C LYS A 144 -7.42 -9.27 13.26
N ASP A 145 -7.73 -10.55 13.41
CA ASP A 145 -8.35 -11.31 12.32
C ASP A 145 -9.83 -10.96 12.23
N LEU A 146 -10.22 -10.30 11.14
CA LEU A 146 -11.58 -9.83 10.88
C LEU A 146 -12.18 -10.49 9.64
N LEU A 147 -11.52 -11.52 9.11
CA LEU A 147 -11.93 -12.18 7.88
C LEU A 147 -13.16 -13.06 8.12
N CYS A 148 -14.08 -13.03 7.16
CA CYS A 148 -15.20 -13.97 7.07
C CYS A 148 -15.01 -14.88 5.85
N LYS A 149 -15.60 -16.08 5.90
CA LYS A 149 -15.62 -16.97 4.74
C LYS A 149 -16.43 -16.36 3.60
N THR A 150 -15.94 -16.54 2.38
CA THR A 150 -16.61 -16.15 1.14
C THR A 150 -16.53 -17.28 0.11
N SER A 151 -17.58 -17.43 -0.67
CA SER A 151 -17.68 -18.34 -1.83
C SER A 151 -17.27 -17.61 -3.11
N ALA A 152 -16.09 -16.97 -3.09
CA ALA A 152 -15.58 -16.12 -4.16
C ALA A 152 -14.39 -16.73 -4.92
N ASN A 153 -14.17 -18.04 -4.80
CA ASN A 153 -13.09 -18.71 -5.52
C ASN A 153 -13.48 -18.99 -6.98
N ASN A 154 -12.55 -18.69 -7.89
CA ASN A 154 -12.68 -18.90 -9.33
C ASN A 154 -14.00 -18.32 -9.90
N ILE A 155 -14.20 -17.02 -9.66
CA ILE A 155 -15.26 -16.22 -10.28
C ILE A 155 -14.73 -14.91 -10.82
N SER A 156 -15.34 -14.45 -11.91
CA SER A 156 -15.16 -13.09 -12.41
C SER A 156 -16.37 -12.25 -12.05
N LEU A 157 -16.14 -11.08 -11.46
CA LEU A 157 -17.19 -10.16 -11.00
C LEU A 157 -16.97 -8.76 -11.57
N PRO A 158 -18.02 -7.94 -11.71
CA PRO A 158 -17.85 -6.49 -11.83
C PRO A 158 -17.44 -5.94 -10.46
N LEU A 159 -17.19 -4.64 -10.33
CA LEU A 159 -17.06 -3.96 -9.03
C LEU A 159 -18.34 -3.18 -8.74
N ILE A 160 -18.90 -3.35 -7.54
CA ILE A 160 -19.97 -2.47 -7.05
C ILE A 160 -19.28 -1.22 -6.49
N LEU A 161 -19.06 -0.24 -7.36
CA LEU A 161 -18.37 1.01 -7.02
C LEU A 161 -19.18 1.85 -6.02
N THR A 162 -18.51 2.43 -5.03
CA THR A 162 -19.10 3.40 -4.08
C THR A 162 -19.00 4.83 -4.63
N ASP A 163 -19.71 5.77 -4.00
CA ASP A 163 -19.63 7.19 -4.37
C ASP A 163 -18.22 7.79 -4.15
N ASP A 164 -17.41 7.18 -3.27
CA ASP A 164 -16.06 7.61 -2.92
C ASP A 164 -15.07 7.46 -4.09
N VAL A 165 -15.38 6.63 -5.09
CA VAL A 165 -14.54 6.42 -6.29
C VAL A 165 -14.22 7.73 -6.99
N SER A 166 -15.19 8.66 -7.04
CA SER A 166 -15.04 9.96 -7.68
C SER A 166 -13.94 10.84 -7.07
N SER A 167 -13.67 10.67 -5.76
CA SER A 167 -12.66 11.40 -5.01
C SER A 167 -11.43 10.55 -4.68
N SER A 168 -11.40 9.30 -5.13
CA SER A 168 -10.33 8.34 -4.88
C SER A 168 -9.07 8.70 -5.66
N LYS A 169 -7.90 8.42 -5.09
CA LYS A 169 -6.61 8.55 -5.79
C LYS A 169 -6.40 7.39 -6.75
N MET A 170 -6.89 6.20 -6.37
CA MET A 170 -6.73 5.00 -7.17
C MET A 170 -7.40 5.12 -8.54
N PHE A 171 -8.63 5.64 -8.58
CA PHE A 171 -9.39 5.79 -9.83
C PHE A 171 -9.33 7.21 -10.41
N HIS A 172 -8.56 8.13 -9.81
CA HIS A 172 -8.50 9.54 -10.24
C HIS A 172 -8.20 9.72 -11.73
N HIS A 173 -7.29 8.89 -12.27
CA HIS A 173 -6.88 8.92 -13.67
C HIS A 173 -7.51 7.81 -14.52
N ALA A 174 -8.47 7.05 -13.96
CA ALA A 174 -9.12 5.98 -14.70
C ALA A 174 -10.00 6.57 -15.80
N PRO A 175 -9.88 6.10 -17.06
CA PRO A 175 -10.81 6.50 -18.12
C PRO A 175 -12.24 6.14 -17.76
N LEU A 176 -13.20 7.00 -18.12
CA LEU A 176 -14.62 6.75 -17.84
C LEU A 176 -15.09 5.42 -18.44
N GLU A 177 -14.59 5.04 -19.61
CA GLU A 177 -14.88 3.76 -20.26
C GLU A 177 -14.41 2.57 -19.39
N LEU A 178 -13.25 2.67 -18.75
CA LEU A 178 -12.76 1.65 -17.83
C LEU A 178 -13.64 1.56 -16.57
N LEU A 179 -14.04 2.71 -16.00
CA LEU A 179 -14.94 2.73 -14.86
C LEU A 179 -16.32 2.14 -15.20
N HIS A 180 -16.82 2.40 -16.41
CA HIS A 180 -18.05 1.78 -16.89
C HIS A 180 -17.90 0.27 -17.09
N ALA A 181 -16.80 -0.19 -17.68
CA ALA A 181 -16.53 -1.60 -17.91
C ALA A 181 -16.40 -2.34 -16.56
N VAL A 182 -15.58 -1.83 -15.64
CA VAL A 182 -15.38 -2.48 -14.34
C VAL A 182 -16.66 -2.52 -13.51
N ALA A 183 -17.55 -1.54 -13.64
CA ALA A 183 -18.83 -1.52 -12.92
C ALA A 183 -19.90 -2.47 -13.49
N ARG A 184 -19.73 -2.99 -14.72
CA ARG A 184 -20.79 -3.72 -15.44
C ARG A 184 -20.38 -5.08 -15.98
N GLU A 185 -19.10 -5.27 -16.25
CA GLU A 185 -18.57 -6.47 -16.87
C GLU A 185 -17.83 -7.32 -15.84
N ASN A 186 -17.90 -8.64 -16.01
CA ASN A 186 -17.23 -9.59 -15.14
C ASN A 186 -15.73 -9.65 -15.47
N ILE A 187 -14.99 -8.59 -15.13
CA ILE A 187 -13.57 -8.41 -15.50
C ILE A 187 -12.62 -8.42 -14.31
N THR A 188 -13.12 -8.55 -13.07
CA THR A 188 -12.26 -8.69 -11.88
C THR A 188 -12.22 -10.14 -11.42
N ALA A 189 -11.03 -10.72 -11.35
CA ALA A 189 -10.83 -12.12 -11.02
C ALA A 189 -10.75 -12.32 -9.50
N ASN A 190 -11.60 -13.18 -8.97
CA ASN A 190 -11.64 -13.53 -7.56
C ASN A 190 -11.21 -14.99 -7.38
N PHE A 191 -10.21 -15.20 -6.53
CA PHE A 191 -9.63 -16.49 -6.17
C PHE A 191 -9.36 -16.54 -4.66
N HIS A 192 -10.37 -16.22 -3.86
CA HIS A 192 -10.26 -16.18 -2.40
C HIS A 192 -11.41 -16.91 -1.71
N HIS A 193 -11.13 -17.37 -0.49
CA HIS A 193 -12.08 -18.02 0.40
C HIS A 193 -12.45 -17.14 1.60
N PHE A 194 -11.83 -15.96 1.70
CA PHE A 194 -11.95 -15.05 2.83
C PHE A 194 -11.98 -13.60 2.35
N GLY A 195 -12.89 -12.83 2.94
CA GLY A 195 -13.02 -11.39 2.72
C GLY A 195 -13.36 -10.66 4.01
N ILE A 196 -13.59 -9.35 3.92
CA ILE A 196 -14.06 -8.53 5.03
C ILE A 196 -15.38 -7.88 4.65
N THR A 197 -16.41 -8.03 5.50
CA THR A 197 -17.71 -7.39 5.24
C THR A 197 -17.65 -5.89 5.56
N PRO A 198 -18.44 -5.04 4.87
CA PRO A 198 -18.56 -3.63 5.23
C PRO A 198 -18.97 -3.42 6.69
N LYS A 199 -19.88 -4.26 7.21
CA LYS A 199 -20.30 -4.24 8.61
C LYS A 199 -19.12 -4.43 9.57
N THR A 200 -18.29 -5.45 9.33
CA THR A 200 -17.10 -5.73 10.16
C THR A 200 -16.08 -4.60 10.06
N PHE A 201 -15.87 -4.07 8.86
CA PHE A 201 -14.98 -2.95 8.60
C PHE A 201 -15.41 -1.70 9.39
N HIS A 202 -16.66 -1.28 9.28
CA HIS A 202 -17.16 -0.08 9.98
C HIS A 202 -17.21 -0.25 11.51
N ALA A 203 -17.38 -1.48 12.00
CA ALA A 203 -17.32 -1.78 13.43
C ALA A 203 -15.89 -1.70 14.01
N ASN A 204 -14.85 -1.64 13.16
CA ASN A 204 -13.46 -1.49 13.58
C ASN A 204 -12.98 -0.06 13.33
N GLU A 205 -12.86 0.73 14.40
CA GLU A 205 -12.45 2.14 14.33
C GLU A 205 -11.10 2.37 13.62
N LYS A 206 -10.14 1.46 13.80
CA LYS A 206 -8.83 1.58 13.13
C LYS A 206 -8.96 1.45 11.62
N LEU A 207 -9.75 0.49 11.15
CA LEU A 207 -9.98 0.30 9.71
C LEU A 207 -10.78 1.45 9.11
N SER A 208 -11.91 1.82 9.73
CA SER A 208 -12.79 2.86 9.21
C SER A 208 -12.21 4.27 9.27
N THR A 209 -11.23 4.51 10.15
CA THR A 209 -10.46 5.77 10.17
C THR A 209 -9.33 5.76 9.15
N PHE A 210 -8.71 4.60 8.92
CA PHE A 210 -7.51 4.51 8.08
C PHE A 210 -7.85 4.39 6.60
N TYR A 211 -8.89 3.62 6.27
CA TYR A 211 -9.28 3.31 4.89
C TYR A 211 -10.67 3.87 4.54
N ARG A 212 -10.87 4.10 3.25
CA ARG A 212 -12.18 4.24 2.59
C ARG A 212 -12.48 3.03 1.72
N ILE A 213 -13.77 2.72 1.56
CA ILE A 213 -14.25 1.64 0.69
C ILE A 213 -14.54 2.23 -0.69
N LEU A 214 -13.88 1.72 -1.72
CA LEU A 214 -14.11 2.13 -3.11
C LEU A 214 -15.03 1.17 -3.87
N SER A 215 -15.05 -0.10 -3.47
CA SER A 215 -16.01 -1.05 -4.01
C SER A 215 -16.28 -2.22 -3.08
N THR A 216 -17.46 -2.81 -3.26
CA THR A 216 -17.85 -4.09 -2.68
C THR A 216 -18.23 -5.08 -3.77
N ASN A 217 -18.47 -6.32 -3.36
CA ASN A 217 -18.95 -7.41 -4.18
C ASN A 217 -19.81 -8.36 -3.36
N HIS A 218 -20.61 -9.18 -4.05
CA HIS A 218 -21.30 -10.31 -3.46
C HIS A 218 -20.71 -11.60 -3.98
N ASP A 219 -20.48 -12.57 -3.10
CA ASP A 219 -20.03 -13.91 -3.50
C ASP A 219 -21.19 -14.76 -4.05
N ARG A 220 -20.91 -16.04 -4.37
CA ARG A 220 -21.93 -16.97 -4.90
C ARG A 220 -23.10 -17.23 -3.95
N ASP A 221 -22.92 -17.03 -2.64
CA ASP A 221 -23.92 -17.25 -1.61
C ASP A 221 -24.61 -15.95 -1.17
N GLY A 222 -24.26 -14.82 -1.82
CA GLY A 222 -24.82 -13.50 -1.53
C GLY A 222 -24.17 -12.80 -0.33
N VAL A 223 -23.01 -13.26 0.16
CA VAL A 223 -22.26 -12.54 1.20
C VAL A 223 -21.58 -11.33 0.58
N GLU A 224 -21.88 -10.14 1.12
CA GLU A 224 -21.20 -8.92 0.74
C GLU A 224 -19.79 -8.85 1.35
N PHE A 225 -18.79 -8.53 0.53
CA PHE A 225 -17.42 -8.30 0.95
C PHE A 225 -16.82 -7.08 0.25
N ILE A 226 -15.87 -6.42 0.91
CA ILE A 226 -15.12 -5.30 0.34
C ILE A 226 -14.13 -5.84 -0.69
N SER A 227 -14.14 -5.26 -1.89
CA SER A 227 -13.25 -5.65 -3.00
C SER A 227 -12.21 -4.59 -3.34
N THR A 228 -12.37 -3.34 -2.89
CA THR A 228 -11.36 -2.30 -3.05
C THR A 228 -11.38 -1.31 -1.89
N LEU A 229 -10.22 -1.04 -1.30
CA LEU A 229 -9.99 -0.02 -0.26
C LEU A 229 -9.03 1.05 -0.78
N GLU A 230 -8.87 2.16 -0.06
CA GLU A 230 -7.79 3.17 -0.24
C GLU A 230 -7.51 3.83 1.13
N GLY A 231 -6.28 4.27 1.42
CA GLY A 231 -5.97 5.03 2.64
C GLY A 231 -6.37 6.53 2.60
N GLU A 232 -6.99 7.05 3.66
CA GLU A 232 -7.60 8.39 3.78
C GLU A 232 -6.58 9.57 3.86
N HIS A 233 -5.60 9.54 4.79
CA HIS A 233 -4.76 10.72 5.10
C HIS A 233 -3.24 10.45 5.06
N SER A 234 -2.50 11.33 4.37
CA SER A 234 -1.02 11.50 4.31
C SER A 234 -0.14 10.28 3.97
N LEU A 235 -0.71 9.08 3.96
CA LEU A 235 -0.16 7.79 3.53
C LEU A 235 -0.53 7.55 2.06
N GLN A 236 -0.52 8.62 1.28
CA GLN A 236 -1.26 8.75 0.03
C GLN A 236 -0.42 8.28 -1.15
N HIS A 237 -0.51 7.00 -1.48
CA HIS A 237 -1.10 6.45 -2.70
C HIS A 237 -1.01 4.95 -2.48
N ILE A 238 -2.14 4.33 -2.24
CA ILE A 238 -2.20 2.90 -2.40
C ILE A 238 -3.38 2.61 -3.29
N PRO A 239 -3.12 2.31 -4.56
CA PRO A 239 -4.10 1.60 -5.35
C PRO A 239 -4.09 0.12 -4.88
N TRP A 240 -5.25 -0.54 -4.76
CA TRP A 240 -5.43 -1.94 -4.32
C TRP A 240 -6.46 -2.57 -5.28
N LEU A 241 -6.21 -3.77 -5.80
CA LEU A 241 -7.15 -4.64 -6.54
C LEU A 241 -7.00 -6.06 -6.02
#